data_AF-A0A925I5Y3-F1
#
_entry.id   AF-A0A925I5Y3-F1
#
_cell.length_a   1.000
_cell.length_b   1.000
_cell.length_c   1.000
_cell.angle_alpha   90.00
_cell.angle_beta   90.00
_cell.angle_gamma   90.00
#
_symmetry.space_group_name_H-M   'P 1'
#
loop_
_entity.id
_entity.type
_entity.pdbx_description
1 polymer ?
#
loop_
_entity_poly.entity_id
_entity_poly.type
_entity_poly.pdbx_seq_one_letter_code
_entity_poly.pdbx_strand_id
1 'polypeptide(L)'
;MNGNQKNLTLSFVYFTLSTAITWWFIKVCPLYISREQMLLSCGVAGGKWGIQLIAGFFLLKEKKWEFFRRIGFTCLMGSVVLIPYCAGRLFFKFSAGNFFLFSIMIAVILMIPMYFFSVKKCGISIKWWFGWLFCLATAISLQLTAVFHVI
;
A
#
# COMPACT_ATOMS: atom_id res chain seq x y z
N MET A 1 12.16 25.76 1.69
CA MET A 1 11.73 24.70 0.75
C MET A 1 10.34 25.04 0.23
N ASN A 2 10.11 25.10 -1.08
CA ASN A 2 8.80 25.38 -1.67
C ASN A 2 7.79 24.26 -1.27
N GLY A 3 6.50 24.56 -1.15
CA GLY A 3 5.44 23.59 -0.84
C GLY A 3 5.44 22.36 -1.75
N ASN A 4 5.75 22.52 -3.05
CA ASN A 4 5.87 21.40 -3.98
C ASN A 4 7.08 20.50 -3.70
N GLN A 5 8.24 21.09 -3.38
CA GLN A 5 9.43 20.33 -2.97
C GLN A 5 9.17 19.55 -1.68
N LYS A 6 8.50 20.18 -0.70
CA LYS A 6 8.10 19.52 0.55
C LYS A 6 7.21 18.31 0.27
N ASN A 7 6.21 18.47 -0.60
CA ASN A 7 5.29 17.41 -0.96
C ASN A 7 6.00 16.23 -1.64
N LEU A 8 6.90 16.51 -2.58
CA LEU A 8 7.72 15.51 -3.24
C LEU A 8 8.62 14.74 -2.25
N THR A 9 9.36 15.45 -1.40
CA THR A 9 10.24 14.80 -0.41
C THR A 9 9.45 13.92 0.54
N LEU A 10 8.32 14.41 1.04
CA LEU A 10 7.46 13.62 1.93
C LEU A 10 6.83 12.42 1.21
N SER A 11 6.38 12.56 -0.03
CA SER A 11 5.84 11.42 -0.78
C SER A 11 6.90 10.34 -0.95
N PHE A 12 8.12 10.72 -1.31
CA PHE A 12 9.25 9.80 -1.42
C PHE A 12 9.53 9.06 -0.10
N VAL A 13 9.61 9.80 1.02
CA VAL A 13 9.82 9.21 2.35
C VAL A 13 8.70 8.23 2.70
N TYR A 14 7.44 8.61 2.52
CA TYR A 14 6.31 7.75 2.87
C TYR A 14 6.27 6.46 2.05
N PHE A 15 6.48 6.54 0.74
CA PHE A 15 6.53 5.34 -0.10
C PHE A 15 7.74 4.46 0.21
N THR A 16 8.90 5.04 0.49
CA THR A 16 10.11 4.29 0.85
C THR A 16 9.92 3.53 2.16
N LEU A 17 9.44 4.21 3.21
CA LEU A 17 9.17 3.57 4.50
C LEU A 17 8.08 2.51 4.39
N SER A 18 7.01 2.79 3.65
CA SER A 18 5.95 1.83 3.38
C SER A 18 6.49 0.57 2.70
N THR A 19 7.33 0.73 1.67
CA THR A 19 7.96 -0.39 0.95
C THR A 19 8.84 -1.22 1.88
N ALA A 20 9.67 -0.59 2.71
CA ALA A 20 10.52 -1.28 3.66
C ALA A 20 9.73 -2.10 4.69
N ILE A 21 8.66 -1.51 5.25
CA ILE A 21 7.79 -2.19 6.23
C ILE A 21 7.04 -3.35 5.57
N THR A 22 6.49 -3.15 4.36
CA THR A 22 5.80 -4.19 3.62
C THR A 22 6.74 -5.34 3.23
N TRP A 23 7.97 -5.05 2.81
CA TRP A 23 8.99 -6.08 2.58
C TRP A 23 9.30 -6.87 3.84
N TRP A 24 9.48 -6.19 4.97
CA TRP A 24 9.72 -6.86 6.25
C TRP A 24 8.56 -7.80 6.63
N PHE A 25 7.32 -7.32 6.50
CA PHE A 25 6.11 -8.11 6.73
C PHE A 25 6.05 -9.38 5.86
N ILE A 26 6.35 -9.25 4.57
CA ILE A 26 6.39 -10.37 3.64
C ILE A 26 7.49 -11.36 4.04
N LYS A 27 8.71 -10.87 4.32
CA LYS A 27 9.87 -11.70 4.65
C LYS A 27 9.66 -12.57 5.90
N VAL A 28 8.99 -12.04 6.93
CA VAL A 28 8.80 -12.77 8.19
C VAL A 28 7.60 -13.72 8.15
N CYS A 29 6.69 -13.54 7.18
CA CYS A 29 5.49 -14.35 7.05
C CYS A 29 5.82 -15.71 6.41
N PRO A 30 5.48 -16.84 7.05
CA PRO A 30 5.80 -18.17 6.55
C PRO A 30 4.94 -18.61 5.36
N LEU A 31 3.88 -17.86 5.02
CA LEU A 31 3.05 -18.15 3.85
C LEU A 31 3.76 -17.81 2.53
N TYR A 32 4.82 -17.01 2.59
CA TYR A 32 5.69 -16.75 1.45
C TYR A 32 6.83 -17.78 1.44
N ILE A 33 6.68 -18.80 0.59
CA ILE A 33 7.54 -19.98 0.52
C ILE A 33 8.78 -19.68 -0.34
N SER A 34 8.65 -18.86 -1.38
CA SER A 34 9.73 -18.58 -2.32
C SER A 34 10.01 -17.07 -2.46
N ARG A 35 11.26 -16.74 -2.85
CA ARG A 35 11.65 -15.35 -3.14
C ARG A 35 10.86 -14.78 -4.32
N GLU A 36 10.52 -15.61 -5.30
CA GLU A 36 9.70 -15.22 -6.45
C GLU A 36 8.31 -14.79 -6.02
N GLN A 37 7.68 -15.56 -5.12
CA GLN A 37 6.37 -15.23 -4.53
C GLN A 37 6.43 -13.91 -3.75
N MET A 38 7.50 -13.68 -2.98
CA MET A 38 7.71 -12.41 -2.27
C MET A 38 7.84 -11.22 -3.23
N LEU A 39 8.65 -11.38 -4.28
CA LEU A 39 8.85 -10.34 -5.30
C LEU A 39 7.56 -10.06 -6.08
N LEU A 40 6.80 -11.09 -6.44
CA LEU A 40 5.51 -10.96 -7.10
C LEU A 40 4.52 -10.21 -6.20
N SER A 41 4.44 -10.57 -4.92
CA SER A 41 3.59 -9.87 -3.95
C SER A 41 3.96 -8.39 -3.81
N CYS A 42 5.26 -8.08 -3.70
CA CYS A 42 5.73 -6.70 -3.72
C CYS A 42 5.40 -5.99 -5.04
N GLY A 43 5.54 -6.67 -6.18
CA GLY A 43 5.19 -6.16 -7.50
C GLY A 43 3.71 -5.81 -7.61
N VAL A 44 2.82 -6.69 -7.15
CA VAL A 44 1.38 -6.44 -7.14
C VAL A 44 1.01 -5.30 -6.18
N ALA A 45 1.59 -5.32 -4.96
CA ALA A 45 1.34 -4.29 -3.95
C ALA A 45 1.89 -2.91 -4.36
N GLY A 46 3.04 -2.86 -5.04
CA GLY A 46 3.64 -1.63 -5.56
C GLY A 46 2.97 -1.17 -6.85
N GLY A 47 2.60 -2.10 -7.73
CA GLY A 47 1.97 -1.83 -9.03
C GLY A 47 0.69 -1.03 -8.93
N LYS A 48 -0.20 -1.37 -7.97
CA LYS A 48 -1.43 -0.59 -7.73
C LYS A 48 -1.15 0.89 -7.40
N TRP A 49 -0.07 1.16 -6.65
CA TRP A 49 0.33 2.53 -6.33
C TRP A 49 1.04 3.19 -7.52
N GLY A 50 1.89 2.44 -8.23
CA GLY A 50 2.55 2.89 -9.45
C GLY A 50 1.56 3.39 -10.49
N ILE A 51 0.46 2.65 -10.74
CA ILE A 51 -0.61 3.07 -11.64
C ILE A 51 -1.20 4.44 -11.22
N GLN A 52 -1.47 4.65 -9.93
CA GLN A 52 -2.00 5.92 -9.44
C GLN A 52 -0.99 7.06 -9.53
N LEU A 53 0.29 6.78 -9.28
CA LEU A 53 1.37 7.77 -9.40
C LEU A 53 1.56 8.19 -10.85
N ILE A 54 1.63 7.24 -11.78
CA ILE A 54 1.77 7.50 -13.22
C ILE A 54 0.55 8.28 -13.70
N ALA A 55 -0.67 7.81 -13.44
CA ALA A 55 -1.88 8.52 -13.82
C ALA A 55 -1.91 9.93 -13.23
N GLY A 56 -1.59 10.07 -11.94
CA GLY A 56 -1.60 11.37 -11.25
C GLY A 56 -0.57 12.34 -11.80
N PHE A 57 0.58 11.84 -12.26
CA PHE A 57 1.63 12.66 -12.85
C PHE A 57 1.15 13.35 -14.13
N PHE A 58 0.45 12.61 -15.00
CA PHE A 58 -0.07 13.13 -16.27
C PHE A 58 -1.37 13.93 -16.11
N LEU A 59 -2.25 13.54 -15.18
CA LEU A 59 -3.62 14.06 -15.13
C LEU A 59 -3.84 15.18 -14.09
N LEU A 60 -3.05 15.25 -13.01
CA LEU A 60 -3.33 16.16 -11.88
C LEU A 60 -2.56 17.49 -11.91
N LYS A 61 -1.77 17.75 -12.96
CA LYS A 61 -1.05 19.02 -13.21
C LYS A 61 -0.34 19.57 -11.96
N GLU A 62 -0.86 20.64 -11.36
CA GLU A 62 -0.28 21.31 -10.18
C GLU A 62 -0.57 20.57 -8.86
N LYS A 63 -1.69 19.83 -8.80
CA LYS A 63 -2.12 19.09 -7.61
C LYS A 63 -1.37 17.78 -7.40
N LYS A 64 -0.58 17.32 -8.38
CA LYS A 64 0.08 16.01 -8.38
C LYS A 64 0.92 15.75 -7.13
N TRP A 65 1.73 16.72 -6.70
CA TRP A 65 2.65 16.51 -5.58
C TRP A 65 1.90 16.44 -4.25
N GLU A 66 0.89 17.29 -4.05
CA GLU A 66 0.04 17.19 -2.86
C GLU A 66 -0.69 15.84 -2.82
N PHE A 67 -1.23 15.41 -3.97
CA PHE A 67 -1.89 14.12 -4.09
C PHE A 67 -0.93 12.97 -3.75
N PHE A 68 0.27 12.94 -4.34
CA PHE A 68 1.29 11.92 -4.07
C PHE A 68 1.69 11.85 -2.61
N ARG A 69 1.87 13.01 -1.95
CA ARG A 69 2.15 13.04 -0.52
C ARG A 69 1.03 12.40 0.28
N ARG A 70 -0.23 12.71 -0.03
CA ARG A 70 -1.38 12.20 0.73
C ARG A 70 -1.59 10.70 0.51
N ILE A 71 -1.54 10.22 -0.73
CA ILE A 71 -1.67 8.78 -0.98
C ILE A 71 -0.46 7.99 -0.50
N GLY A 72 0.75 8.59 -0.52
CA GLY A 72 1.95 8.02 0.09
C GLY A 72 1.77 7.86 1.61
N PHE A 73 1.18 8.86 2.28
CA PHE A 73 0.83 8.75 3.70
C PHE A 73 -0.21 7.65 3.96
N THR A 74 -1.25 7.54 3.12
CA THR A 74 -2.21 6.42 3.19
C THR A 74 -1.51 5.07 3.06
N CYS A 75 -0.59 4.94 2.10
CA CYS A 75 0.22 3.76 1.88
C CYS A 75 1.06 3.40 3.11
N LEU A 76 1.75 4.39 3.70
CA LEU A 76 2.53 4.22 4.92
C LEU A 76 1.67 3.76 6.10
N MET A 77 0.51 4.39 6.31
CA MET A 77 -0.39 3.99 7.40
C MET A 77 -0.89 2.55 7.24
N GLY A 78 -1.18 2.13 6.02
CA GLY A 78 -1.47 0.72 5.71
C GLY A 78 -0.32 -0.21 6.10
N SER A 79 0.92 0.15 5.78
CA SER A 79 2.10 -0.63 6.17
C SER A 79 2.36 -0.61 7.68
N VAL A 80 2.18 0.52 8.37
CA VAL A 80 2.40 0.63 9.83
C VAL A 80 1.49 -0.32 10.60
N VAL A 81 0.25 -0.53 10.15
CA VAL A 81 -0.68 -1.50 10.74
C VAL A 81 -0.17 -2.95 10.66
N LEU A 82 0.80 -3.24 9.78
CA LEU A 82 1.41 -4.56 9.65
C LEU A 82 2.53 -4.80 10.68
N ILE A 83 3.06 -3.74 11.32
CA ILE A 83 4.17 -3.84 12.29
C ILE A 83 3.85 -4.78 13.46
N PRO A 84 2.64 -4.76 14.07
CA PRO A 84 2.28 -5.71 15.13
C PRO A 84 2.44 -7.17 14.71
N TYR A 85 2.14 -7.52 13.47
CA TYR A 85 2.40 -8.86 12.95
C TYR A 85 3.90 -9.14 12.86
N CYS A 86 4.68 -8.21 12.33
CA CYS A 86 6.14 -8.35 12.23
C CYS A 86 6.79 -8.57 13.61
N ALA A 87 6.42 -7.75 14.59
CA ALA A 87 6.89 -7.87 15.96
C ALA A 87 6.41 -9.17 16.62
N GLY A 88 5.12 -9.50 16.45
CA GLY A 88 4.52 -10.76 16.92
C GLY A 88 5.30 -11.98 16.42
N ARG A 89 5.67 -11.96 15.14
CA ARG A 89 6.44 -13.04 14.52
C ARG A 89 7.88 -13.11 15.01
N LEU A 90 8.54 -11.96 15.16
CA LEU A 90 9.94 -11.89 15.58
C LEU A 90 10.14 -12.28 17.05
N PHE A 91 9.30 -11.77 17.95
CA PHE A 91 9.49 -11.92 19.40
C PHE A 91 8.73 -13.10 20.00
N PHE A 92 7.54 -13.43 19.48
CA PHE A 92 6.65 -14.44 20.07
C PHE A 92 6.51 -15.69 19.19
N LYS A 93 7.17 -15.73 18.03
CA LYS A 93 7.09 -16.81 17.03
C LYS A 93 5.66 -17.18 16.64
N PHE A 94 4.69 -16.29 16.82
CA PHE A 94 3.31 -16.53 16.40
C PHE A 94 3.26 -16.83 14.91
N SER A 95 2.63 -17.95 14.56
CA SER A 95 2.49 -18.44 13.19
C SER A 95 1.03 -18.79 12.93
N ALA A 96 0.13 -17.85 13.18
CA ALA A 96 -1.28 -18.01 12.82
C ALA A 96 -1.51 -17.31 11.48
N GLY A 97 -1.87 -18.06 10.44
CA GLY A 97 -2.36 -17.50 9.17
C GLY A 97 -3.52 -16.52 9.39
N ASN A 98 -4.34 -16.76 10.43
CA ASN A 98 -5.42 -15.86 10.83
C ASN A 98 -4.92 -14.47 11.24
N PHE A 99 -3.79 -14.36 11.97
CA PHE A 99 -3.25 -13.05 12.35
C PHE A 99 -2.71 -12.30 11.14
N PHE A 100 -2.06 -13.01 10.21
CA PHE A 100 -1.62 -12.45 8.93
C PHE A 100 -2.80 -11.86 8.13
N LEU A 101 -3.86 -12.66 7.94
CA LEU A 101 -5.06 -12.23 7.22
C LEU A 101 -5.73 -11.04 7.92
N PHE A 102 -5.87 -11.11 9.24
CA PHE A 102 -6.45 -10.03 10.04
C PHE A 102 -5.67 -8.72 9.91
N SER A 103 -4.33 -8.76 9.96
CA SER A 103 -3.50 -7.56 9.76
C SER A 103 -3.70 -6.94 8.37
N ILE A 104 -3.81 -7.76 7.32
CA ILE A 104 -4.09 -7.28 5.96
C ILE A 104 -5.48 -6.66 5.88
N MET A 105 -6.50 -7.31 6.46
CA MET A 105 -7.87 -6.80 6.47
C MET A 105 -7.95 -5.43 7.15
N ILE A 106 -7.33 -5.25 8.32
CA ILE A 106 -7.28 -3.94 8.98
C ILE A 106 -6.57 -2.92 8.11
N ALA A 107 -5.42 -3.26 7.51
CA ALA A 107 -4.71 -2.34 6.63
C ALA A 107 -5.59 -1.88 5.46
N VAL A 108 -6.33 -2.79 4.83
CA VAL A 108 -7.27 -2.47 3.75
C VAL A 108 -8.42 -1.59 4.24
N ILE A 109 -9.08 -1.96 5.33
CA ILE A 109 -10.21 -1.22 5.93
C ILE A 109 -9.78 0.20 6.31
N LEU A 110 -8.55 0.37 6.82
CA LEU A 110 -8.00 1.69 7.15
C LEU A 110 -7.72 2.52 5.90
N MET A 111 -7.10 1.92 4.87
CA MET A 111 -6.66 2.65 3.68
C MET A 111 -7.83 3.16 2.83
N ILE A 112 -8.96 2.45 2.77
CA ILE A 112 -10.13 2.83 1.97
C ILE A 112 -10.65 4.24 2.30
N PRO A 113 -11.04 4.55 3.56
CA PRO A 113 -11.49 5.88 3.93
C PRO A 113 -10.36 6.91 3.88
N MET A 114 -9.13 6.54 4.22
CA MET A 114 -7.98 7.45 4.13
C MET A 114 -7.71 7.92 2.69
N TYR A 115 -7.83 7.03 1.70
CA TYR A 115 -7.69 7.39 0.29
C TYR A 115 -8.84 8.31 -0.15
N PHE A 116 -10.07 8.02 0.27
CA PHE A 116 -11.21 8.90 0.03
C PHE A 116 -10.97 10.31 0.56
N PHE A 117 -10.50 10.45 1.80
CA PHE A 117 -10.16 11.74 2.38
C PHE A 117 -9.01 12.43 1.64
N SER A 118 -8.03 11.67 1.15
CA SER A 118 -6.93 12.21 0.34
C SER A 118 -7.43 12.82 -0.97
N VAL A 119 -8.34 12.13 -1.66
CA VAL A 119 -9.03 12.61 -2.88
C VAL A 119 -9.83 13.89 -2.59
N LYS A 120 -10.66 13.88 -1.53
CA LYS A 120 -11.47 15.05 -1.15
C LYS A 120 -10.61 16.25 -0.76
N LYS A 121 -9.55 16.06 0.01
CA LYS A 121 -8.66 17.14 0.45
C LYS A 121 -7.84 17.75 -0.69
N CYS A 122 -7.54 16.99 -1.75
CA CYS A 122 -6.93 17.56 -2.96
C CYS A 122 -7.93 18.30 -3.85
N GLY A 123 -9.24 18.19 -3.57
CA GLY A 123 -10.30 18.71 -4.44
C GLY A 123 -10.21 18.11 -5.85
N ILE A 124 -9.96 16.80 -5.95
CA ILE A 124 -9.96 16.07 -7.23
C ILE A 124 -11.22 15.20 -7.33
N SER A 125 -11.52 14.73 -8.54
CA SER A 125 -12.72 13.92 -8.80
C SER A 125 -12.75 12.64 -7.95
N ILE A 126 -13.94 12.29 -7.44
CA ILE A 126 -14.15 11.03 -6.71
C ILE A 126 -13.83 9.79 -7.55
N LYS A 127 -13.81 9.92 -8.89
CA LYS A 127 -13.40 8.85 -9.83
C LYS A 127 -12.00 8.28 -9.50
N TRP A 128 -11.11 9.08 -8.91
CA TRP A 128 -9.79 8.60 -8.45
C TRP A 128 -9.90 7.56 -7.34
N TRP A 129 -10.85 7.73 -6.42
CA TRP A 129 -11.08 6.76 -5.35
C TRP A 129 -11.64 5.45 -5.91
N PHE A 130 -12.62 5.53 -6.82
CA PHE A 130 -13.13 4.34 -7.52
C PHE A 130 -12.06 3.63 -8.35
N GLY A 131 -11.23 4.39 -9.09
CA GLY A 131 -10.11 3.82 -9.83
C GLY A 131 -9.09 3.11 -8.93
N TRP A 132 -8.82 3.67 -7.74
CA TRP A 132 -7.98 3.01 -6.76
C TRP A 132 -8.64 1.77 -6.15
N LEU A 133 -9.94 1.79 -5.85
CA LEU A 133 -10.69 0.62 -5.39
C LEU A 133 -10.65 -0.52 -6.41
N PHE A 134 -10.77 -0.19 -7.70
CA PHE A 134 -10.61 -1.17 -8.77
C PHE A 134 -9.19 -1.75 -8.77
N CYS A 135 -8.15 -0.91 -8.69
CA CYS A 135 -6.76 -1.37 -8.59
C CYS A 135 -6.54 -2.26 -7.34
N LEU A 136 -7.18 -1.92 -6.23
CA LEU A 136 -7.11 -2.69 -4.98
C LEU A 136 -7.78 -4.06 -5.14
N ALA A 137 -8.97 -4.12 -5.74
CA ALA A 137 -9.67 -5.37 -6.01
C ALA A 137 -8.83 -6.28 -6.90
N THR A 138 -8.29 -5.76 -8.01
CA THR A 138 -7.40 -6.51 -8.89
C THR A 138 -6.14 -6.99 -8.17
N ALA A 139 -5.54 -6.15 -7.32
CA ALA A 139 -4.37 -6.53 -6.54
C ALA A 139 -4.69 -7.66 -5.55
N ILE A 140 -5.83 -7.61 -4.87
CA ILE A 140 -6.28 -8.70 -3.98
C ILE A 140 -6.51 -9.98 -4.78
N SER A 141 -7.20 -9.90 -5.92
CA SER A 141 -7.41 -11.06 -6.80
C SER A 141 -6.09 -11.68 -7.26
N LEU A 142 -5.13 -10.88 -7.73
CA LEU A 142 -3.81 -11.36 -8.15
C LEU A 142 -3.01 -11.98 -7.00
N GLN A 143 -3.11 -11.43 -5.77
CA GLN A 143 -2.48 -12.04 -4.61
C GLN A 143 -3.09 -13.41 -4.32
N LEU A 144 -4.41 -13.55 -4.38
CA LEU A 144 -5.08 -14.82 -4.10
C LEU A 144 -4.82 -15.88 -5.18
N THR A 145 -4.81 -15.49 -6.46
CA THR A 145 -4.66 -16.45 -7.58
C THR A 145 -3.21 -16.74 -7.95
N ALA A 146 -2.38 -15.69 -8.08
CA ALA A 146 -1.03 -15.82 -8.63
C ALA A 146 0.07 -15.91 -7.56
N VAL A 147 -0.17 -15.37 -6.37
CA VAL A 147 0.81 -15.44 -5.27
C VAL A 147 0.50 -16.63 -4.37
N PHE A 148 -0.72 -16.75 -3.87
CA PHE A 148 -1.08 -17.79 -2.89
C PHE A 148 -1.78 -19.02 -3.47
N HIS A 149 -2.18 -18.99 -4.75
CA HIS A 149 -2.87 -20.11 -5.42
C HIS A 149 -4.07 -20.65 -4.62
N VAL A 150 -4.87 -19.75 -4.04
CA VAL A 150 -6.02 -20.07 -3.18
C VAL A 150 -7.32 -20.19 -3.98
N ILE A 151 -7.40 -19.48 -5.11
CA ILE A 151 -8.55 -19.45 -6.02
C ILE A 151 -8.09 -19.93 -7.40
#